data_AF-A0A9E3ILG1-F1
#
_entry.id   AF-A0A9E3ILG1-F1
#
_cell.length_a   1.000
_cell.length_b   1.000
_cell.length_c   1.000
_cell.angle_alpha   90.00
_cell.angle_beta   90.00
_cell.angle_gamma   90.00
#
_symmetry.space_group_name_H-M   'P 1'
#
loop_
_entity.id
_entity.type
_entity.pdbx_description
1 polymer ?
#
loop_
_entity_poly.entity_id
_entity_poly.type
_entity_poly.pdbx_seq_one_letter_code
_entity_poly.pdbx_strand_id
1 'polypeptide(L)'
;MRPRQLPMIWVAGVVAASALVVVGLQGAPVAAPRAAVRAPAVDAPPRAVSSLAGTTPDGGASATADDALVLDPALIRLFDYYLTTVGERPLSAIQAQVEHDLDGRL
;
A
#
# COMPACT_ATOMS: atom_id res chain seq x y z
N MET A 1 38.46 -39.94 -8.66
CA MET A 1 37.27 -39.62 -9.46
C MET A 1 36.71 -38.29 -8.97
N ARG A 2 36.82 -37.22 -9.77
CA ARG A 2 36.38 -35.85 -9.43
C ARG A 2 35.16 -35.49 -10.31
N PRO A 3 34.00 -35.13 -9.76
CA PRO A 3 32.86 -34.69 -10.57
C PRO A 3 33.10 -33.28 -11.16
N ARG A 4 32.88 -33.16 -12.47
CA ARG A 4 32.98 -31.94 -13.29
C ARG A 4 31.87 -30.95 -12.90
N GLN A 5 32.26 -29.81 -12.35
CA GLN A 5 31.43 -28.63 -12.15
C GLN A 5 31.17 -27.98 -13.53
N LEU A 6 29.90 -27.80 -13.90
CA LEU A 6 29.50 -27.07 -15.11
C LEU A 6 29.38 -25.56 -14.79
N PRO A 7 29.96 -24.66 -15.62
CA PRO A 7 30.17 -23.26 -15.25
C PRO A 7 28.87 -22.44 -15.29
N MET A 8 28.53 -21.94 -14.11
CA MET A 8 27.53 -20.94 -13.76
C MET A 8 27.89 -19.55 -14.31
N ILE A 9 27.87 -19.35 -15.64
CA ILE A 9 28.20 -18.05 -16.28
C ILE A 9 27.25 -17.73 -17.45
N TRP A 10 25.95 -18.03 -17.33
CA TRP A 10 24.96 -17.62 -18.35
C TRP A 10 23.78 -16.78 -17.85
N VAL A 11 23.75 -16.36 -16.57
CA VAL A 11 22.60 -15.59 -16.01
C VAL A 11 22.86 -14.07 -15.96
N ALA A 12 24.10 -13.59 -16.15
CA ALA A 12 24.43 -12.17 -15.94
C ALA A 12 24.09 -11.21 -17.11
N GLY A 13 23.78 -11.72 -18.31
CA GLY A 13 23.61 -10.89 -19.51
C GLY A 13 22.21 -10.31 -19.75
N VAL A 14 21.16 -10.90 -19.18
CA VAL A 14 19.76 -10.51 -19.45
C VAL A 14 19.21 -9.52 -18.41
N VAL A 15 19.81 -9.45 -17.21
CA VAL A 15 19.32 -8.58 -16.12
C VAL A 15 19.65 -7.10 -16.34
N ALA A 16 20.73 -6.78 -17.07
CA ALA A 16 21.14 -5.39 -17.27
C ALA A 16 20.28 -4.64 -18.31
N ALA A 17 19.72 -5.34 -19.29
CA ALA A 17 18.94 -4.72 -20.37
C ALA A 17 17.49 -4.39 -19.95
N SER A 18 16.92 -5.13 -19.00
CA SER A 18 15.57 -4.87 -18.48
C SER A 18 15.51 -3.68 -17.53
N ALA A 19 16.59 -3.38 -16.80
CA ALA A 19 16.65 -2.26 -15.85
C ALA A 19 16.54 -0.89 -16.54
N LEU A 20 17.10 -0.73 -17.75
CA LEU A 20 17.06 0.56 -18.46
C LEU A 20 15.68 0.89 -19.06
N VAL A 21 14.91 -0.13 -19.45
CA VAL A 21 13.56 0.09 -20.02
C VAL A 21 12.57 0.54 -18.96
N VAL A 22 12.70 0.06 -17.71
CA VAL A 22 11.79 0.46 -16.61
C VAL A 22 11.99 1.92 -16.19
N VAL A 23 13.22 2.44 -16.25
CA VAL A 23 13.49 3.84 -15.88
C VAL A 23 12.92 4.82 -16.92
N GLY A 24 12.92 4.47 -18.20
CA GLY A 24 12.41 5.33 -19.27
C GLY A 24 10.89 5.50 -19.31
N LEU A 25 10.13 4.60 -18.67
CA LEU A 25 8.67 4.65 -18.59
C LEU A 25 8.14 5.38 -17.33
N GLN A 26 9.03 5.84 -16.43
CA GLN A 26 8.67 6.65 -15.26
C GLN A 26 8.36 8.07 -15.74
N GLY A 27 7.13 8.26 -16.24
CA GLY A 27 6.64 9.55 -16.75
C GLY A 27 6.98 10.72 -15.84
N ALA A 28 7.40 11.83 -16.45
CA ALA A 28 7.70 13.06 -15.72
C ALA A 28 6.52 13.45 -14.81
N PRO A 29 6.77 13.82 -13.54
CA PRO A 29 5.70 14.23 -12.65
C PRO A 29 5.09 15.53 -13.18
N VAL A 30 3.92 15.42 -13.82
CA VAL A 30 3.08 16.58 -14.11
C VAL A 30 2.64 17.09 -12.75
N ALA A 31 3.27 18.17 -12.30
CA ALA A 31 2.90 18.87 -11.08
C ALA A 31 1.51 19.49 -11.29
N ALA A 32 0.46 18.75 -10.95
CA ALA A 32 -0.88 19.29 -10.84
C ALA A 32 -0.88 20.36 -9.73
N PRO A 33 -1.53 21.52 -9.92
CA PRO A 33 -1.66 22.52 -8.87
C PRO A 33 -2.47 21.92 -7.72
N ARG A 34 -1.77 21.42 -6.69
CA ARG A 34 -2.39 20.89 -5.49
C ARG A 34 -2.79 22.10 -4.65
N ALA A 35 -4.08 22.44 -4.67
CA ALA A 35 -4.63 23.31 -3.64
C ALA A 35 -4.25 22.71 -2.28
N ALA A 36 -3.47 23.46 -1.50
CA ALA A 36 -3.01 23.01 -0.19
C ALA A 36 -4.22 22.94 0.74
N VAL A 37 -4.88 21.78 0.77
CA VAL A 37 -5.85 21.45 1.80
C VAL A 37 -5.06 21.38 3.11
N ARG A 38 -5.22 22.39 3.96
CA ARG A 38 -4.62 22.39 5.29
C ARG A 38 -5.23 21.22 6.07
N ALA A 39 -4.42 20.20 6.32
CA ALA A 39 -4.83 19.09 7.16
C ALA A 39 -5.12 19.64 8.57
N PRO A 40 -6.31 19.37 9.15
CA PRO A 40 -6.53 19.65 10.56
C PRO A 40 -5.58 18.80 11.41
N ALA A 41 -5.13 19.33 12.55
CA ALA A 41 -4.30 18.60 13.50
C ALA A 41 -5.00 17.30 13.92
N VAL A 42 -4.24 16.20 13.92
CA VAL A 42 -4.71 14.80 14.01
C VAL A 42 -4.99 14.36 15.46
N ASP A 43 -5.16 15.30 16.41
CA ASP A 43 -5.38 14.96 17.82
C ASP A 43 -6.82 14.55 18.16
N ALA A 44 -7.75 14.60 17.20
CA ALA A 44 -9.12 14.18 17.43
C ALA A 44 -9.26 12.67 17.14
N PRO A 45 -9.85 11.89 18.07
CA PRO A 45 -10.15 10.48 17.80
C PRO A 45 -10.99 10.39 16.52
N PRO A 46 -10.76 9.36 15.71
CA PRO A 46 -11.40 9.25 14.41
C PRO A 46 -12.91 9.21 14.60
N ARG A 47 -13.56 10.30 14.18
CA ARG A 47 -15.01 10.40 14.24
C ARG A 47 -15.59 9.36 13.28
N ALA A 48 -16.52 8.54 13.78
CA ALA A 48 -17.31 7.64 12.96
C ALA A 48 -18.04 8.46 11.88
N VAL A 49 -17.86 8.06 10.63
CA VAL A 49 -18.56 8.68 9.49
C VAL A 49 -19.96 8.11 9.34
N SER A 50 -20.87 8.88 8.76
CA SER A 50 -22.26 8.45 8.60
C SER A 50 -22.36 7.23 7.68
N SER A 51 -21.54 7.17 6.62
CA SER A 51 -21.59 6.09 5.63
C SER A 51 -21.14 4.74 6.17
N LEU A 52 -20.35 4.73 7.25
CA LEU A 52 -19.89 3.51 7.90
C LEU A 52 -20.70 3.15 9.16
N ALA A 53 -21.73 3.94 9.49
CA ALA A 53 -22.54 3.68 10.67
C ALA A 53 -23.23 2.32 10.59
N GLY A 54 -22.91 1.42 11.52
CA GLY A 54 -23.49 0.08 11.59
C GLY A 54 -22.93 -0.92 10.58
N THR A 55 -21.82 -0.61 9.90
CA THR A 55 -21.14 -1.55 8.99
C THR A 55 -19.88 -2.13 9.64
N THR A 56 -19.44 -3.28 9.13
CA THR A 56 -18.16 -3.92 9.49
C THR A 56 -17.35 -4.14 8.22
N PRO A 57 -16.02 -3.95 8.22
CA PRO A 57 -15.19 -4.23 7.06
C PRO A 57 -15.29 -5.70 6.66
N ASP A 58 -15.53 -5.97 5.38
CA ASP A 58 -15.51 -7.30 4.75
C ASP A 58 -14.10 -7.70 4.25
N GLY A 59 -13.15 -6.77 4.36
CA GLY A 59 -11.72 -6.97 4.15
C GLY A 59 -10.93 -7.24 5.43
N GLY A 60 -9.63 -7.51 5.27
CA GLY A 60 -8.73 -7.80 6.39
C GLY A 60 -7.27 -7.60 6.02
N ALA A 61 -6.40 -7.62 7.03
CA ALA A 61 -4.96 -7.59 6.89
C ALA A 61 -4.37 -8.76 7.70
N SER A 62 -3.28 -9.33 7.21
CA SER A 62 -2.55 -10.40 7.89
C SER A 62 -1.05 -10.28 7.64
N ALA A 63 -0.26 -10.79 8.58
CA ALA A 63 1.19 -10.89 8.46
C ALA A 63 1.64 -12.33 8.24
N THR A 64 2.76 -12.52 7.56
CA THR A 64 3.48 -13.80 7.49
C THR A 64 4.14 -14.09 8.84
N ALA A 65 4.70 -15.31 8.99
CA ALA A 65 5.50 -15.66 10.16
C ALA A 65 6.78 -14.80 10.31
N ASP A 66 7.24 -14.17 9.23
CA ASP A 66 8.39 -13.26 9.22
C ASP A 66 7.98 -11.77 9.37
N ASP A 67 6.76 -11.52 9.86
CA ASP A 67 6.20 -10.18 10.12
C ASP A 67 6.05 -9.31 8.87
N ALA A 68 5.85 -9.94 7.70
CA ALA A 68 5.63 -9.24 6.44
C ALA A 68 4.13 -9.19 6.11
N LEU A 69 3.64 -8.03 5.65
CA LEU A 69 2.25 -7.88 5.21
C LEU A 69 1.93 -8.81 4.03
N VAL A 70 0.85 -9.59 4.14
CA VAL A 70 0.35 -10.46 3.08
C VAL A 70 -0.50 -9.64 2.10
N LEU A 71 -0.10 -9.63 0.83
CA LEU A 71 -0.82 -8.92 -0.25
C LEU A 71 -1.89 -9.82 -0.88
N ASP A 72 -3.07 -9.87 -0.28
CA ASP A 72 -4.20 -10.66 -0.74
C ASP A 72 -5.43 -9.80 -1.13
N PRO A 73 -6.49 -10.39 -1.73
CA PRO A 73 -7.70 -9.65 -2.08
C PRO A 73 -8.48 -9.09 -0.88
N ALA A 74 -8.31 -9.64 0.33
CA ALA A 74 -8.97 -9.13 1.52
C ALA A 74 -8.36 -7.79 1.95
N LEU A 75 -7.06 -7.60 1.74
CA LEU A 75 -6.38 -6.33 1.96
C LEU A 75 -6.94 -5.23 1.05
N ILE A 76 -7.18 -5.53 -0.22
CA ILE A 76 -7.77 -4.57 -1.17
C ILE A 76 -9.18 -4.16 -0.71
N ARG A 77 -10.03 -5.13 -0.35
CA ARG A 77 -11.39 -4.84 0.16
C ARG A 77 -11.37 -3.98 1.42
N LEU A 78 -10.36 -4.17 2.29
CA LEU A 78 -10.19 -3.35 3.48
C LEU A 78 -9.97 -1.88 3.10
N PHE A 79 -9.08 -1.61 2.14
CA PHE A 79 -8.87 -0.25 1.65
C PHE A 79 -10.09 0.32 0.93
N ASP A 80 -10.77 -0.47 0.09
CA ASP A 80 -11.98 -0.03 -0.60
C ASP A 80 -13.06 0.42 0.40
N TYR A 81 -13.25 -0.31 1.50
CA TYR A 81 -14.14 0.08 2.59
C TYR A 81 -13.83 1.47 3.15
N TYR A 82 -12.57 1.77 3.48
CA TYR A 82 -12.19 3.11 3.97
C TYR A 82 -12.26 4.18 2.90
N LEU A 83 -11.99 3.83 1.63
CA LEU A 83 -12.06 4.76 0.51
C LEU A 83 -13.49 5.19 0.20
N THR A 84 -14.52 4.43 0.63
CA THR A 84 -15.91 4.91 0.57
C THR A 84 -16.16 6.19 1.36
N THR A 85 -15.30 6.51 2.34
CA THR A 85 -15.41 7.70 3.20
C THR A 85 -14.76 8.96 2.61
N VAL A 86 -14.18 8.84 1.41
CA VAL A 86 -13.59 9.98 0.70
C VAL A 86 -14.68 11.00 0.38
N GLY A 87 -14.45 12.25 0.79
CA GLY A 87 -15.41 13.34 0.66
C GLY A 87 -16.18 13.64 1.95
N GLU A 88 -16.26 12.70 2.90
CA GLU A 88 -16.82 12.94 4.24
C GLU A 88 -15.74 13.37 5.25
N ARG A 89 -14.49 12.92 5.03
CA ARG A 89 -13.34 13.23 5.90
C ARG A 89 -12.10 13.60 5.09
N PRO A 90 -11.17 14.37 5.67
CA PRO A 90 -9.87 14.60 5.03
C PRO A 90 -9.09 13.29 4.90
N LEU A 91 -8.30 13.17 3.82
CA LEU A 91 -7.52 11.96 3.53
C LEU A 91 -6.56 11.58 4.68
N SER A 92 -6.00 12.56 5.38
CA SER A 92 -5.12 12.33 6.54
C SER A 92 -5.85 11.61 7.69
N ALA A 93 -7.13 11.89 7.92
CA ALA A 93 -7.92 11.20 8.93
C ALA A 93 -8.29 9.77 8.51
N ILE A 94 -8.42 9.53 7.20
CA ILE A 94 -8.61 8.17 6.66
C ILE A 94 -7.31 7.37 6.85
N GLN A 95 -6.16 7.95 6.54
CA GLN A 95 -4.84 7.32 6.77
C GLN A 95 -4.62 6.97 8.24
N ALA A 96 -4.83 7.93 9.16
CA ALA A 96 -4.66 7.68 10.59
C ALA A 96 -5.60 6.58 11.13
N GLN A 97 -6.83 6.49 10.60
CA GLN A 97 -7.73 5.39 10.95
C GLN A 97 -7.19 4.04 10.49
N VAL A 98 -6.72 3.97 9.24
CA VAL A 98 -6.19 2.74 8.68
C VAL A 98 -4.96 2.29 9.47
N GLU A 99 -4.04 3.20 9.79
CA GLU A 99 -2.88 2.92 10.64
C GLU A 99 -3.31 2.34 11.99
N HIS A 100 -4.23 3.02 12.70
CA HIS A 100 -4.74 2.54 13.99
C HIS A 100 -5.38 1.14 13.91
N ASP A 101 -6.17 0.89 12.86
CA ASP A 101 -6.86 -0.39 12.70
C ASP A 101 -5.91 -1.52 12.25
N LEU A 102 -4.84 -1.20 11.52
CA LEU A 102 -3.80 -2.17 11.15
C LEU A 102 -2.92 -2.52 12.36
N ASP A 103 -2.54 -1.54 13.19
CA ASP A 103 -1.77 -1.76 14.42
C ASP A 103 -2.51 -2.69 15.40
N GLY A 104 -3.85 -2.71 15.37
CA GLY A 104 -4.65 -3.63 16.18
C GLY A 104 -4.79 -5.04 15.59
N ARG A 105 -4.40 -5.26 14.34
CA ARG A 105 -4.65 -6.51 13.58
C ARG A 105 -3.38 -7.29 13.25
N LEU A 106 -2.25 -6.60 13.10
CA LEU A 106 -0.93 -7.17 12.78
C LEU A 106 -0.13 -7.29 14.07
#